data_AF-A0A0F9XYI5-F1
#
_entry.id   AF-A0A0F9XYI5-F1
#
_cell.length_a   1.000
_cell.length_b   1.000
_cell.length_c   1.000
_cell.angle_alpha   90.00
_cell.angle_beta   90.00
_cell.angle_gamma   90.00
#
_symmetry.space_group_name_H-M   'P 1'
#
loop_
_entity.id
_entity.type
_entity.pdbx_description
1 polymer ?
#
loop_
_entity_poly.entity_id
_entity_poly.type
_entity_poly.pdbx_seq_one_letter_code
_entity_poly.pdbx_strand_id
1 'polypeptide(L)'
;MKIKNLILLFLSCSNVFLNNICTMTVTNNTTINNFNLGEYTPGEYNTLSIKYYLDSAYNTNFEMTKNHASKTSIFNQVLVKYIKEVFNNKYYSNYLSQNGAHFIEFLELSNELNLDTENLITCIRLFYNKIKACEIVDASVLTQILNPMPNLLEKYFSKLDDKINFKYLKQSIQKIILFKLSSYITNIQNNQTIFANELSQEINKITKNEIKNLKTEKEQLYIQERLRSLIIKFLEITLSKLIWDYKNYQPIWGSVCSISNYIERLVEFRIIDHRDDLDDLLWSLVHRFSFFLNLAGSQLPAQFYEEVENDISSGTVFFLELEEQDQAIKTKKEVFLQTLLDAKTKSLAFERLGII
;
A
#
# COMPACT_ATOMS: atom_id res chain seq x y z
N MET A 1 -13.63 29.10 6.46
CA MET A 1 -14.12 28.26 7.58
C MET A 1 -12.91 27.71 8.31
N LYS A 2 -12.89 27.84 9.64
CA LYS A 2 -11.67 28.02 10.45
C LYS A 2 -11.02 26.70 10.90
N ILE A 3 -9.69 26.65 10.82
CA ILE A 3 -8.74 25.67 11.38
C ILE A 3 -8.96 25.37 12.89
N LYS A 4 -9.75 26.19 13.60
CA LYS A 4 -10.09 26.01 15.01
C LYS A 4 -10.87 24.72 15.33
N ASN A 5 -11.62 24.14 14.39
CA ASN A 5 -12.37 22.91 14.67
C ASN A 5 -11.51 21.63 14.56
N LEU A 6 -10.37 21.67 13.86
CA LEU A 6 -9.47 20.52 13.75
C LEU A 6 -8.62 20.34 15.03
N ILE A 7 -8.30 21.45 15.71
CA ILE A 7 -7.53 21.43 16.97
C ILE A 7 -8.41 20.97 18.15
N LEU A 8 -9.72 21.24 18.11
CA LEU A 8 -10.65 20.77 19.15
C LEU A 8 -10.84 19.24 19.13
N LEU A 9 -10.74 18.61 17.94
CA LEU A 9 -10.84 17.16 17.77
C LEU A 9 -9.56 16.44 18.24
N PHE A 10 -8.40 17.09 18.13
CA PHE A 10 -7.14 16.58 18.69
C PHE A 10 -7.06 16.72 20.22
N LEU A 11 -7.62 17.78 20.81
CA LEU A 11 -7.61 18.00 22.27
C LEU A 11 -8.60 17.10 23.03
N SER A 12 -9.69 16.65 22.40
CA SER A 12 -10.61 15.69 23.04
C SER A 12 -10.04 14.28 23.17
N CYS A 13 -9.09 13.89 22.32
CA CYS A 13 -8.44 12.58 22.40
C CYS A 13 -7.32 12.52 23.45
N SER A 14 -6.65 13.64 23.75
CA SER A 14 -5.61 13.70 24.79
C SER A 14 -6.16 13.75 26.22
N ASN A 15 -7.35 14.30 26.45
CA ASN A 15 -7.93 14.38 27.80
C ASN A 15 -8.54 13.05 28.30
N VAL A 16 -8.80 12.09 27.41
CA VAL A 16 -9.22 10.73 27.82
C VAL A 16 -8.02 9.91 28.33
N PHE A 17 -6.79 10.25 27.94
CA PHE A 17 -5.57 9.55 28.36
C PHE A 17 -5.01 10.02 29.71
N LEU A 18 -5.34 11.24 30.17
CA LEU A 18 -4.79 11.79 31.42
C LEU A 18 -5.67 11.53 32.66
N ASN A 19 -6.94 11.14 32.50
CA ASN A 19 -7.85 10.90 33.63
C ASN A 19 -7.89 9.43 34.14
N ASN A 20 -7.04 8.55 33.63
CA ASN A 20 -6.97 7.14 34.09
C ASN A 20 -5.69 6.79 34.87
N ILE A 21 -4.95 7.79 35.37
CA ILE A 21 -3.85 7.56 36.32
C ILE A 21 -4.29 8.08 37.68
N CYS A 22 -4.16 7.22 38.71
CA CYS A 22 -4.44 7.42 40.13
C CYS A 22 -5.89 7.25 40.61
N THR A 23 -6.27 6.00 40.90
CA THR A 23 -6.73 5.57 42.24
C THR A 23 -6.54 4.07 42.40
N MET A 24 -5.33 3.65 42.83
CA MET A 24 -5.15 2.33 43.44
C MET A 24 -5.48 2.44 44.92
N THR A 25 -6.71 2.08 45.28
CA THR A 25 -7.03 1.66 46.66
C THR A 25 -6.94 0.15 46.71
N VAL A 26 -5.98 -0.32 47.50
CA VAL A 26 -5.81 -1.73 47.88
C VAL A 26 -7.05 -2.17 48.64
N THR A 27 -7.78 -3.13 48.08
CA THR A 27 -8.65 -4.01 48.86
C THR A 27 -8.28 -5.44 48.53
N ASN A 28 -7.53 -6.05 49.43
CA ASN A 28 -7.36 -7.49 49.52
C ASN A 28 -8.75 -8.12 49.70
N ASN A 29 -9.13 -9.04 48.81
CA ASN A 29 -9.75 -10.29 49.24
C ASN A 29 -9.74 -11.32 48.11
N THR A 30 -9.11 -12.43 48.47
CA THR A 30 -9.00 -13.73 47.82
C THR A 30 -10.33 -14.29 47.32
N THR A 31 -10.35 -14.71 46.06
CA THR A 31 -10.92 -16.01 45.66
C THR A 31 -10.09 -16.56 44.50
N ILE A 32 -9.29 -17.58 44.82
CA ILE A 32 -8.53 -18.36 43.86
C ILE A 32 -9.55 -19.20 43.08
N ASN A 33 -9.91 -18.76 41.88
CA ASN A 33 -10.53 -19.61 40.88
C ASN A 33 -9.43 -20.04 39.91
N ASN A 34 -9.21 -21.35 39.88
CA ASN A 34 -8.34 -22.14 39.01
C ASN A 34 -7.96 -21.43 37.70
N PHE A 35 -6.74 -20.89 37.67
CA PHE A 35 -6.04 -20.61 36.42
C PHE A 35 -5.70 -21.96 35.77
N ASN A 36 -6.57 -22.42 34.88
CA ASN A 36 -6.15 -23.30 33.79
C ASN A 36 -5.25 -22.47 32.86
N LEU A 37 -3.99 -22.37 33.22
CA LEU A 37 -2.91 -22.10 32.27
C LEU A 37 -2.80 -23.33 31.39
N GLY A 38 -3.70 -23.44 30.42
CA GLY A 38 -3.45 -24.29 29.26
C GLY A 38 -2.14 -23.82 28.64
N GLU A 39 -1.25 -24.76 28.37
CA GLU A 39 -0.02 -24.57 27.60
C GLU A 39 -0.39 -24.22 26.15
N TYR A 40 -0.94 -23.03 25.93
CA TYR A 40 -1.26 -22.55 24.60
C TYR A 40 0.04 -22.08 23.95
N THR A 41 0.46 -22.80 22.91
CA THR A 41 1.59 -22.36 22.09
C THR A 41 1.25 -21.01 21.43
N PRO A 42 2.23 -20.12 21.21
CA PRO A 42 2.01 -18.80 20.60
C PRO A 42 1.32 -18.80 19.22
N GLY A 43 1.10 -19.96 18.61
CA GLY A 43 0.42 -20.12 17.32
C GLY A 43 -1.11 -20.14 17.37
N GLU A 44 -1.73 -20.30 18.55
CA GLU A 44 -3.19 -20.53 18.65
C GLU A 44 -4.02 -19.27 18.97
N TYR A 45 -3.39 -18.15 19.32
CA TYR A 45 -4.13 -16.89 19.49
C TYR A 45 -4.49 -16.26 18.14
N ASN A 46 -5.60 -16.75 17.59
CA ASN A 46 -6.59 -16.03 16.78
C ASN A 46 -6.07 -15.23 15.58
N THR A 47 -5.85 -15.93 14.47
CA THR A 47 -5.78 -15.39 13.10
C THR A 47 -7.18 -15.24 12.49
N LEU A 48 -8.13 -14.70 13.25
CA LEU A 48 -9.45 -14.44 12.68
C LEU A 48 -9.29 -13.36 11.61
N SER A 49 -9.60 -13.75 10.39
CA SER A 49 -9.50 -12.92 9.20
C SER A 49 -10.53 -11.78 9.26
N ILE A 50 -10.31 -10.68 8.55
CA ILE A 50 -11.30 -9.58 8.59
C ILE A 50 -12.65 -10.00 7.99
N LYS A 51 -12.64 -10.92 7.01
CA LYS A 51 -13.84 -11.51 6.42
C LYS A 51 -14.66 -12.29 7.44
N TYR A 52 -14.02 -12.99 8.40
CA TYR A 52 -14.75 -13.61 9.50
C TYR A 52 -15.58 -12.59 10.29
N TYR A 53 -15.00 -11.43 10.60
CA TYR A 53 -15.73 -10.36 11.30
C TYR A 53 -16.83 -9.74 10.44
N LEU A 54 -16.61 -9.64 9.13
CA LEU A 54 -17.59 -9.13 8.19
C LEU A 54 -18.78 -10.10 8.05
N ASP A 55 -18.52 -11.38 7.89
CA ASP A 55 -19.53 -12.45 7.80
C ASP A 55 -20.33 -12.55 9.10
N SER A 56 -19.65 -12.48 10.25
CA SER A 56 -20.30 -12.41 11.56
C SER A 56 -21.22 -11.20 11.68
N ALA A 57 -20.75 -10.02 11.25
CA ALA A 57 -21.56 -8.79 11.28
C ALA A 57 -22.78 -8.87 10.36
N TYR A 58 -22.64 -9.48 9.16
CA TYR A 58 -23.76 -9.71 8.25
C TYR A 58 -24.79 -10.67 8.86
N ASN A 59 -24.35 -11.75 9.49
CA ASN A 59 -25.25 -12.71 10.14
C ASN A 59 -26.01 -12.08 11.32
N THR A 60 -25.37 -11.22 12.12
CA THR A 60 -26.04 -10.53 13.24
C THR A 60 -26.95 -9.38 12.80
N ASN A 61 -26.60 -8.67 11.72
CA ASN A 61 -27.39 -7.53 11.24
C ASN A 61 -28.52 -7.91 10.27
N PHE A 62 -28.53 -9.15 9.74
CA PHE A 62 -29.63 -9.67 8.94
C PHE A 62 -30.95 -9.70 9.74
N GLU A 63 -30.87 -9.80 11.08
CA GLU A 63 -32.04 -9.75 11.97
C GLU A 63 -32.45 -8.31 12.36
N MET A 64 -31.60 -7.28 12.16
CA MET A 64 -31.86 -5.95 12.71
C MET A 64 -32.07 -4.79 11.72
N THR A 65 -31.79 -4.88 10.41
CA THR A 65 -31.97 -3.70 9.55
C THR A 65 -32.49 -3.92 8.13
N LYS A 66 -33.78 -3.61 7.98
CA LYS A 66 -34.39 -2.88 6.85
C LYS A 66 -33.87 -1.43 6.70
N ASN A 67 -32.79 -1.04 7.40
CA ASN A 67 -32.20 0.30 7.33
C ASN A 67 -30.96 0.29 6.43
N HIS A 68 -30.94 1.23 5.48
CA HIS A 68 -29.89 1.48 4.50
C HIS A 68 -28.56 1.95 5.14
N ALA A 69 -27.92 1.13 5.97
CA ALA A 69 -26.53 1.37 6.34
C ALA A 69 -25.65 1.18 5.10
N SER A 70 -24.85 2.18 4.74
CA SER A 70 -23.90 2.07 3.62
C SER A 70 -22.92 0.92 3.87
N LYS A 71 -22.51 0.19 2.82
CA LYS A 71 -21.49 -0.88 2.93
C LYS A 71 -20.22 -0.38 3.64
N THR A 72 -19.83 0.86 3.40
CA THR A 72 -18.70 1.55 4.05
C THR A 72 -18.88 1.67 5.56
N SER A 73 -20.09 1.98 6.05
CA SER A 73 -20.34 2.05 7.51
C SER A 73 -20.21 0.70 8.20
N ILE A 74 -20.65 -0.39 7.55
CA ILE A 74 -20.50 -1.75 8.08
C ILE A 74 -19.01 -2.12 8.12
N PHE A 75 -18.29 -1.85 7.03
CA PHE A 75 -16.83 -2.06 6.98
C PHE A 75 -16.10 -1.32 8.09
N ASN A 76 -16.42 -0.05 8.33
CA ASN A 76 -15.77 0.74 9.37
C ASN A 76 -16.02 0.19 10.79
N GLN A 77 -17.23 -0.31 11.06
CA GLN A 77 -17.53 -0.97 12.35
C GLN A 77 -16.74 -2.27 12.52
N VAL A 78 -16.70 -3.09 11.46
CA VAL A 78 -15.94 -4.34 11.40
C VAL A 78 -14.45 -4.08 11.57
N LEU A 79 -13.92 -3.07 10.89
CA LEU A 79 -12.52 -2.65 10.98
C LEU A 79 -12.14 -2.21 12.39
N VAL A 80 -12.99 -1.43 13.07
CA VAL A 80 -12.75 -1.05 14.47
C VAL A 80 -12.70 -2.26 15.39
N LYS A 81 -13.57 -3.26 15.18
CA LYS A 81 -13.56 -4.50 15.95
C LYS A 81 -12.28 -5.30 15.69
N TYR A 82 -11.93 -5.49 14.43
CA TYR A 82 -10.67 -6.13 14.01
C TYR A 82 -9.45 -5.43 14.62
N ILE A 83 -9.43 -4.10 14.62
CA ILE A 83 -8.30 -3.35 15.18
C ILE A 83 -8.14 -3.63 16.68
N LYS A 84 -9.24 -3.63 17.43
CA LYS A 84 -9.24 -3.85 18.87
C LYS A 84 -8.83 -5.26 19.25
N GLU A 85 -9.33 -6.26 18.52
CA GLU A 85 -9.17 -7.67 18.89
C GLU A 85 -7.92 -8.32 18.28
N VAL A 86 -7.58 -8.00 17.02
CA VAL A 86 -6.50 -8.64 16.27
C VAL A 86 -5.30 -7.69 16.10
N PHE A 87 -5.50 -6.52 15.49
CA PHE A 87 -4.39 -5.65 15.11
C PHE A 87 -3.55 -5.18 16.30
N ASN A 88 -4.20 -4.81 17.40
CA ASN A 88 -3.54 -4.32 18.61
C ASN A 88 -2.89 -5.44 19.44
N ASN A 89 -3.06 -6.71 19.07
CA ASN A 89 -2.36 -7.80 19.73
C ASN A 89 -0.83 -7.61 19.57
N LYS A 90 -0.10 -7.79 20.67
CA LYS A 90 1.37 -7.68 20.73
C LYS A 90 2.05 -8.62 19.75
N TYR A 91 1.49 -9.80 19.51
CA TYR A 91 2.07 -10.83 18.65
C TYR A 91 1.66 -10.70 17.18
N TYR A 92 0.75 -9.78 16.84
CA TYR A 92 0.26 -9.64 15.47
C TYR A 92 1.34 -9.24 14.46
N SER A 93 2.39 -8.52 14.90
CA SER A 93 3.55 -8.23 14.02
C SER A 93 4.31 -9.49 13.63
N ASN A 94 4.42 -10.47 14.53
CA ASN A 94 5.10 -11.74 14.23
C ASN A 94 4.27 -12.57 13.24
N TYR A 95 2.95 -12.57 13.40
CA TYR A 95 2.07 -13.19 12.41
C TYR A 95 2.21 -12.56 11.03
N LEU A 96 2.13 -11.22 10.95
CA LEU A 96 2.24 -10.49 9.69
C LEU A 96 3.62 -10.66 9.03
N SER A 97 4.67 -10.89 9.82
CA SER A 97 6.01 -11.17 9.29
C SER A 97 6.13 -12.52 8.57
N GLN A 98 5.19 -13.44 8.76
CA GLN A 98 5.20 -14.79 8.20
C GLN A 98 4.01 -15.06 7.27
N ASN A 99 2.96 -14.22 7.32
CA ASN A 99 1.76 -14.41 6.52
C ASN A 99 1.18 -13.08 6.03
N GLY A 100 1.11 -12.92 4.71
CA GLY A 100 0.57 -11.73 4.05
C GLY A 100 -0.95 -11.75 3.82
N ALA A 101 -1.64 -12.84 4.19
CA ALA A 101 -3.05 -13.07 3.85
C ALA A 101 -3.98 -11.97 4.33
N HIS A 102 -3.81 -11.46 5.56
CA HIS A 102 -4.64 -10.36 6.04
C HIS A 102 -4.50 -9.12 5.14
N PHE A 103 -3.30 -8.76 4.70
CA PHE A 103 -3.13 -7.61 3.80
C PHE A 103 -3.86 -7.82 2.46
N ILE A 104 -3.75 -9.01 1.88
CA ILE A 104 -4.41 -9.39 0.62
C ILE A 104 -5.94 -9.34 0.79
N GLU A 105 -6.46 -9.97 1.83
CA GLU A 105 -7.88 -9.98 2.17
C GLU A 105 -8.44 -8.57 2.32
N PHE A 106 -7.69 -7.66 2.94
CA PHE A 106 -8.08 -6.25 3.03
C PHE A 106 -8.18 -5.57 1.66
N LEU A 107 -7.27 -5.86 0.73
CA LEU A 107 -7.33 -5.35 -0.63
C LEU A 107 -8.51 -5.95 -1.42
N GLU A 108 -8.76 -7.25 -1.26
CA GLU A 108 -9.92 -7.95 -1.86
C GLU A 108 -11.24 -7.34 -1.36
N LEU A 109 -11.41 -7.18 -0.05
CA LEU A 109 -12.59 -6.54 0.53
C LEU A 109 -12.75 -5.08 0.07
N SER A 110 -11.64 -4.36 -0.12
CA SER A 110 -11.67 -3.01 -0.65
C SER A 110 -12.23 -2.97 -2.08
N ASN A 111 -12.01 -4.05 -2.85
CA ASN A 111 -12.58 -4.24 -4.17
C ASN A 111 -14.05 -4.67 -4.11
N GLU A 112 -14.38 -5.70 -3.33
CA GLU A 112 -15.75 -6.21 -3.16
C GLU A 112 -16.74 -5.14 -2.66
N LEU A 113 -16.29 -4.29 -1.75
CA LEU A 113 -17.11 -3.25 -1.13
C LEU A 113 -17.06 -1.90 -1.86
N ASN A 114 -16.27 -1.79 -2.95
CA ASN A 114 -16.03 -0.54 -3.67
C ASN A 114 -15.60 0.61 -2.73
N LEU A 115 -14.63 0.35 -1.87
CA LEU A 115 -14.07 1.39 -1.01
C LEU A 115 -13.37 2.46 -1.86
N ASP A 116 -13.39 3.70 -1.36
CA ASP A 116 -12.68 4.82 -1.95
C ASP A 116 -11.18 4.77 -1.62
N THR A 117 -10.40 5.60 -2.33
CA THR A 117 -8.96 5.68 -2.17
C THR A 117 -8.56 6.12 -0.76
N GLU A 118 -9.37 6.93 -0.08
CA GLU A 118 -9.08 7.40 1.28
C GLU A 118 -9.15 6.28 2.33
N ASN A 119 -10.17 5.41 2.24
CA ASN A 119 -10.26 4.23 3.09
C ASN A 119 -9.12 3.27 2.82
N LEU A 120 -8.76 3.07 1.54
CA LEU A 120 -7.61 2.23 1.18
C LEU A 120 -6.29 2.76 1.76
N ILE A 121 -6.04 4.07 1.67
CA ILE A 121 -4.87 4.73 2.30
C ILE A 121 -4.83 4.44 3.79
N THR A 122 -5.99 4.51 4.46
CA THR A 122 -6.08 4.26 5.90
C THR A 122 -5.72 2.80 6.22
N CYS A 123 -6.25 1.84 5.47
CA CYS A 123 -5.94 0.43 5.63
C CYS A 123 -4.46 0.13 5.39
N ILE A 124 -3.89 0.57 4.26
CA ILE A 124 -2.47 0.34 3.95
C ILE A 124 -1.58 0.99 5.02
N ARG A 125 -1.96 2.17 5.55
CA ARG A 125 -1.21 2.83 6.63
C ARG A 125 -1.18 2.00 7.92
N LEU A 126 -2.25 1.28 8.24
CA LEU A 126 -2.26 0.38 9.40
C LEU A 126 -1.24 -0.75 9.22
N PHE A 127 -1.24 -1.41 8.05
CA PHE A 127 -0.27 -2.46 7.75
C PHE A 127 1.16 -1.95 7.69
N TYR A 128 1.39 -0.80 7.06
CA TYR A 128 2.68 -0.12 7.07
C TYR A 128 3.21 0.12 8.49
N ASN A 129 2.38 0.64 9.38
CA ASN A 129 2.77 0.85 10.78
C ASN A 129 3.03 -0.47 11.51
N LYS A 130 2.32 -1.56 11.16
CA LYS A 130 2.54 -2.87 11.79
C LYS A 130 3.82 -3.55 11.27
N ILE A 131 4.11 -3.49 9.97
CA ILE A 131 5.37 -3.96 9.38
C ILE A 131 6.57 -3.20 9.95
N LYS A 132 6.41 -1.90 10.26
CA LYS A 132 7.45 -1.15 10.99
C LYS A 132 7.81 -1.77 12.35
N ALA A 133 6.86 -2.41 13.02
CA ALA A 133 7.09 -3.08 14.30
C ALA A 133 7.66 -4.50 14.15
N CYS A 134 7.60 -5.11 12.95
CA CYS A 134 8.26 -6.39 12.68
C CYS A 134 9.78 -6.23 12.70
N GLU A 135 10.54 -7.19 13.22
CA GLU A 135 12.00 -7.15 13.14
C GLU A 135 12.51 -7.65 11.78
N ILE A 136 11.89 -8.74 11.32
CA ILE A 136 12.15 -9.41 10.05
C ILE A 136 10.82 -9.69 9.35
N VAL A 137 10.88 -9.94 8.04
CA VAL A 137 9.74 -10.38 7.23
C VAL A 137 10.22 -11.53 6.34
N ASP A 138 9.50 -12.64 6.30
CA ASP A 138 9.82 -13.73 5.39
C ASP A 138 9.59 -13.29 3.94
N ALA A 139 10.52 -13.60 3.04
CA ALA A 139 10.40 -13.38 1.60
C ALA A 139 9.11 -13.97 0.99
N SER A 140 8.59 -15.06 1.57
CA SER A 140 7.32 -15.65 1.18
C SER A 140 6.14 -14.67 1.33
N VAL A 141 6.16 -13.80 2.36
CA VAL A 141 5.12 -12.79 2.62
C VAL A 141 5.09 -11.74 1.53
N LEU A 142 6.25 -11.19 1.16
CA LEU A 142 6.29 -10.17 0.13
C LEU A 142 5.87 -10.75 -1.23
N THR A 143 6.28 -11.98 -1.53
CA THR A 143 5.86 -12.70 -2.74
C THR A 143 4.34 -12.89 -2.77
N GLN A 144 3.74 -13.31 -1.65
CA GLN A 144 2.29 -13.44 -1.51
C GLN A 144 1.56 -12.12 -1.75
N ILE A 145 2.09 -11.02 -1.22
CA ILE A 145 1.48 -9.68 -1.34
C ILE A 145 1.63 -9.12 -2.76
N LEU A 146 2.84 -9.18 -3.33
CA LEU A 146 3.16 -8.55 -4.60
C LEU A 146 2.48 -9.22 -5.80
N ASN A 147 2.24 -10.53 -5.76
CA ASN A 147 1.63 -11.25 -6.88
C ASN A 147 0.20 -10.75 -7.22
N PRO A 148 -0.75 -10.66 -6.27
CA PRO A 148 -2.10 -10.15 -6.53
C PRO A 148 -2.20 -8.62 -6.52
N MET A 149 -1.23 -7.91 -5.92
CA MET A 149 -1.30 -6.46 -5.71
C MET A 149 -1.58 -5.64 -6.98
N PRO A 150 -0.95 -5.88 -8.15
CA PRO A 150 -1.23 -5.12 -9.36
C PRO A 150 -2.71 -5.13 -9.74
N ASN A 151 -3.32 -6.32 -9.78
CA ASN A 151 -4.72 -6.50 -10.12
C ASN A 151 -5.65 -5.89 -9.05
N LEU A 152 -5.29 -6.03 -7.77
CA LEU A 152 -6.13 -5.53 -6.69
C LEU A 152 -6.11 -3.99 -6.59
N LEU A 153 -5.04 -3.34 -7.07
CA LEU A 153 -4.88 -1.89 -7.01
C LEU A 153 -5.25 -1.16 -8.31
N GLU A 154 -5.36 -1.87 -9.45
CA GLU A 154 -5.59 -1.31 -10.78
C GLU A 154 -6.69 -0.24 -10.81
N LYS A 155 -7.83 -0.50 -10.16
CA LYS A 155 -8.98 0.43 -10.19
C LYS A 155 -8.68 1.81 -9.60
N TYR A 156 -7.74 1.90 -8.66
CA TYR A 156 -7.38 3.15 -7.97
C TYR A 156 -6.34 3.98 -8.75
N PHE A 157 -5.73 3.38 -9.78
CA PHE A 157 -4.72 4.02 -10.63
C PHE A 157 -5.18 4.19 -12.09
N SER A 158 -6.48 4.03 -12.34
CA SER A 158 -7.08 4.19 -13.66
C SER A 158 -6.83 5.60 -14.23
N LYS A 159 -6.66 5.67 -15.57
CA LYS A 159 -6.25 6.89 -16.27
C LYS A 159 -7.26 8.02 -16.05
N LEU A 160 -6.85 9.01 -15.27
CA LEU A 160 -7.37 10.36 -15.43
C LEU A 160 -6.69 10.93 -16.67
N ASP A 161 -7.45 11.19 -17.74
CA ASP A 161 -6.90 11.86 -18.92
C ASP A 161 -6.45 13.26 -18.48
N ASP A 162 -5.15 13.45 -18.27
CA ASP A 162 -4.52 14.71 -17.82
C ASP A 162 -4.76 15.90 -18.77
N LYS A 163 -5.37 15.66 -19.93
CA LYS A 163 -5.79 16.74 -20.81
C LYS A 163 -7.06 17.33 -20.24
N ILE A 164 -6.89 18.35 -19.38
CA ILE A 164 -7.87 19.41 -19.18
C ILE A 164 -8.45 19.70 -20.56
N ASN A 165 -9.71 19.33 -20.76
CA ASN A 165 -10.30 19.36 -22.08
C ASN A 165 -10.77 20.79 -22.36
N PHE A 166 -9.82 21.74 -22.32
CA PHE A 166 -10.01 23.12 -22.77
C PHE A 166 -10.63 23.16 -24.17
N LYS A 167 -10.40 22.11 -24.97
CA LYS A 167 -11.08 21.86 -26.23
C LYS A 167 -12.60 21.74 -26.06
N TYR A 168 -13.08 20.97 -25.08
CA TYR A 168 -14.52 20.84 -24.78
C TYR A 168 -15.08 22.11 -24.16
N LEU A 169 -14.38 22.75 -23.22
CA LEU A 169 -14.82 24.04 -22.68
C LEU A 169 -14.98 25.07 -23.80
N LYS A 170 -14.00 25.17 -24.70
CA LYS A 170 -14.03 26.04 -25.88
C LYS A 170 -15.22 25.71 -26.80
N GLN A 171 -15.45 24.43 -27.10
CA GLN A 171 -16.58 23.99 -27.93
C GLN A 171 -17.94 24.27 -27.28
N SER A 172 -18.06 24.08 -25.97
CA SER A 172 -19.28 24.33 -25.21
C SER A 172 -19.62 25.82 -25.15
N ILE A 173 -18.62 26.67 -24.87
CA ILE A 173 -18.78 28.14 -24.91
C ILE A 173 -19.18 28.57 -26.34
N GLN A 174 -18.51 28.05 -27.37
CA GLN A 174 -18.79 28.38 -28.76
C GLN A 174 -20.22 27.99 -29.17
N LYS A 175 -20.70 26.80 -28.77
CA LYS A 175 -22.08 26.36 -29.04
C LYS A 175 -23.12 27.29 -28.41
N ILE A 176 -22.85 27.81 -27.20
CA ILE A 176 -23.80 28.70 -26.50
C ILE A 176 -23.84 30.07 -27.14
N ILE A 177 -22.67 30.62 -27.47
CA ILE A 177 -22.58 31.87 -28.21
C ILE A 177 -23.37 31.74 -29.52
N LEU A 178 -23.15 30.65 -30.29
CA LEU A 178 -23.86 30.40 -31.54
C LEU A 178 -25.37 30.21 -31.34
N PHE A 179 -25.78 29.42 -30.36
CA PHE A 179 -27.20 29.17 -30.06
C PHE A 179 -27.92 30.46 -29.66
N LYS A 180 -27.34 31.23 -28.73
CA LYS A 180 -27.91 32.51 -28.27
C LYS A 180 -27.94 33.56 -29.36
N LEU A 181 -26.88 33.68 -30.17
CA LEU A 181 -26.89 34.56 -31.33
C LEU A 181 -27.97 34.14 -32.34
N SER A 182 -28.06 32.85 -32.68
CA SER A 182 -29.08 32.36 -33.63
C SER A 182 -30.53 32.56 -33.16
N SER A 183 -30.78 32.47 -31.86
CA SER A 183 -32.13 32.60 -31.28
C SER A 183 -32.54 34.05 -31.04
N TYR A 184 -31.58 34.98 -30.90
CA TYR A 184 -31.85 36.38 -30.63
C TYR A 184 -31.55 37.34 -31.80
N ILE A 185 -31.04 36.88 -32.94
CA ILE A 185 -30.80 37.72 -34.14
C ILE A 185 -32.04 38.55 -34.54
N THR A 186 -33.25 38.06 -34.29
CA THR A 186 -34.51 38.77 -34.56
C THR A 186 -34.91 39.79 -33.47
N ASN A 187 -34.36 39.70 -32.25
CA ASN A 187 -34.77 40.49 -31.08
C ASN A 187 -33.63 41.34 -30.45
N ILE A 188 -32.38 41.21 -30.90
CA ILE A 188 -31.20 41.94 -30.36
C ILE A 188 -31.36 43.47 -30.47
N GLN A 189 -32.11 43.97 -31.45
CA GLN A 189 -32.24 45.40 -31.70
C GLN A 189 -32.93 46.15 -30.54
N ASN A 190 -33.76 45.48 -29.73
CA ASN A 190 -34.56 46.15 -28.69
C ASN A 190 -34.08 45.90 -27.25
N ASN A 191 -33.24 44.90 -26.97
CA ASN A 191 -32.88 44.49 -25.58
C ASN A 191 -31.43 43.97 -25.44
N GLN A 192 -30.44 44.72 -25.92
CA GLN A 192 -29.02 44.33 -25.93
C GLN A 192 -28.44 44.04 -24.53
N THR A 193 -28.85 44.80 -23.51
CA THR A 193 -28.35 44.67 -22.13
C THR A 193 -28.83 43.38 -21.46
N ILE A 194 -30.10 43.01 -21.69
CA ILE A 194 -30.69 41.77 -21.17
C ILE A 194 -29.97 40.56 -21.80
N PHE A 195 -29.79 40.58 -23.12
CA PHE A 195 -29.05 39.55 -23.83
C PHE A 195 -27.62 39.38 -23.31
N ALA A 196 -26.87 40.49 -23.16
CA ALA A 196 -25.49 40.45 -22.66
C ALA A 196 -25.41 39.88 -21.24
N ASN A 197 -26.36 40.25 -20.38
CA ASN A 197 -26.44 39.74 -19.01
C ASN A 197 -26.75 38.24 -18.97
N GLU A 198 -27.72 37.77 -19.76
CA GLU A 198 -28.08 36.34 -19.82
C GLU A 198 -26.95 35.49 -20.39
N LEU A 199 -26.33 35.92 -21.49
CA LEU A 199 -25.19 35.23 -22.09
C LEU A 199 -24.02 35.16 -21.10
N SER A 200 -23.71 36.28 -20.42
CA SER A 200 -22.67 36.32 -19.40
C SER A 200 -22.97 35.38 -18.23
N GLN A 201 -24.23 35.30 -17.78
CA GLN A 201 -24.65 34.39 -16.71
C GLN A 201 -24.49 32.91 -17.12
N GLU A 202 -24.88 32.53 -18.34
CA GLU A 202 -24.73 31.16 -18.84
C GLU A 202 -23.26 30.76 -19.01
N ILE A 203 -22.44 31.63 -19.61
CA ILE A 203 -20.98 31.41 -19.74
C ILE A 203 -20.35 31.27 -18.35
N ASN A 204 -20.72 32.14 -17.40
CA ASN A 204 -20.22 32.06 -16.02
C ASN A 204 -20.64 30.76 -15.33
N LYS A 205 -21.86 30.26 -15.56
CA LYS A 205 -22.34 29.01 -14.97
C LYS A 205 -21.51 27.82 -15.43
N ILE A 206 -21.21 27.73 -16.72
CA ILE A 206 -20.40 26.64 -17.29
C ILE A 206 -18.95 26.75 -16.85
N THR A 207 -18.40 27.95 -16.90
CA THR A 207 -17.02 28.20 -16.44
C THR A 207 -16.87 27.80 -14.97
N LYS A 208 -17.83 28.14 -14.11
CA LYS A 208 -17.84 27.72 -12.69
C LYS A 208 -17.94 26.20 -12.52
N ASN A 209 -18.77 25.53 -13.31
CA ASN A 209 -18.90 24.06 -13.25
C ASN A 209 -17.60 23.38 -13.68
N GLU A 210 -16.97 23.83 -14.76
CA GLU A 210 -15.70 23.27 -15.22
C GLU A 210 -14.56 23.53 -14.24
N ILE A 211 -14.48 24.73 -13.66
CA ILE A 211 -13.53 25.01 -12.57
C ILE A 211 -13.76 24.06 -11.38
N LYS A 212 -15.01 23.76 -11.04
CA LYS A 212 -15.34 22.81 -9.97
C LYS A 212 -14.87 21.40 -10.32
N ASN A 213 -15.14 20.93 -11.54
CA ASN A 213 -14.71 19.62 -12.02
C ASN A 213 -13.18 19.49 -11.96
N LEU A 214 -12.46 20.49 -12.46
CA LEU A 214 -10.99 20.53 -12.43
C LEU A 214 -10.42 20.49 -11.01
N LYS A 215 -11.09 21.14 -10.05
CA LYS A 215 -10.68 21.05 -8.64
C LYS A 215 -10.85 19.62 -8.11
N THR A 216 -11.98 18.99 -8.41
CA THR A 216 -12.24 17.61 -7.98
C THR A 216 -11.28 16.61 -8.64
N GLU A 217 -10.97 16.76 -9.93
CA GLU A 217 -9.96 15.94 -10.62
C GLU A 217 -8.57 16.11 -10.00
N LYS A 218 -8.16 17.37 -9.72
CA LYS A 218 -6.89 17.64 -9.06
C LYS A 218 -6.82 17.05 -7.64
N GLU A 219 -7.92 17.09 -6.90
CA GLU A 219 -8.03 16.45 -5.58
C GLU A 219 -7.89 14.92 -5.69
N GLN A 220 -8.52 14.31 -6.69
CA GLN A 220 -8.38 12.86 -6.95
C GLN A 220 -6.95 12.47 -7.30
N LEU A 221 -6.29 13.21 -8.20
CA LEU A 221 -4.87 13.01 -8.52
C LEU A 221 -3.99 13.12 -7.27
N TYR A 222 -4.21 14.14 -6.45
CA TYR A 222 -3.46 14.30 -5.20
C TYR A 222 -3.64 13.10 -4.24
N ILE A 223 -4.86 12.58 -4.10
CA ILE A 223 -5.14 11.41 -3.26
C ILE A 223 -4.47 10.15 -3.87
N GLN A 224 -4.49 9.99 -5.19
CA GLN A 224 -3.83 8.90 -5.90
C GLN A 224 -2.30 8.94 -5.71
N GLU A 225 -1.66 10.10 -5.84
CA GLU A 225 -0.23 10.25 -5.56
C GLU A 225 0.12 9.93 -4.11
N ARG A 226 -0.74 10.32 -3.18
CA ARG A 226 -0.57 9.99 -1.77
C ARG A 226 -0.67 8.48 -1.53
N LEU A 227 -1.58 7.78 -2.22
CA LEU A 227 -1.68 6.33 -2.18
C LEU A 227 -0.41 5.68 -2.76
N ARG A 228 0.06 6.14 -3.92
CA ARG A 228 1.32 5.69 -4.55
C ARG A 228 2.50 5.80 -3.60
N SER A 229 2.73 6.99 -3.03
CA SER A 229 3.83 7.23 -2.08
C SER A 229 3.74 6.30 -0.85
N LEU A 230 2.53 6.00 -0.38
CA LEU A 230 2.35 5.09 0.75
C LEU A 230 2.65 3.64 0.39
N ILE A 231 2.28 3.18 -0.81
CA ILE A 231 2.60 1.85 -1.31
C ILE A 231 4.11 1.69 -1.47
N ILE A 232 4.79 2.66 -2.09
CA ILE A 232 6.25 2.63 -2.24
C ILE A 232 6.94 2.51 -0.88
N LYS A 233 6.56 3.37 0.09
CA LYS A 233 7.10 3.30 1.47
C LYS A 233 6.80 1.98 2.15
N PHE A 234 5.65 1.37 1.88
CA PHE A 234 5.29 0.05 2.39
C PHE A 234 6.17 -1.06 1.79
N LEU A 235 6.44 -1.00 0.49
CA LEU A 235 7.32 -1.96 -0.17
C LEU A 235 8.77 -1.79 0.30
N GLU A 236 9.27 -0.57 0.36
CA GLU A 236 10.62 -0.24 0.83
C GLU A 236 10.88 -0.76 2.25
N ILE A 237 9.97 -0.49 3.21
CA ILE A 237 10.13 -1.01 4.58
C ILE A 237 10.06 -2.53 4.62
N THR A 238 9.23 -3.16 3.80
CA THR A 238 9.09 -4.62 3.75
C THR A 238 10.36 -5.25 3.16
N LEU A 239 10.86 -4.70 2.05
CA LEU A 239 12.12 -5.08 1.41
C LEU A 239 13.29 -4.97 2.39
N SER A 240 13.41 -3.86 3.13
CA SER A 240 14.51 -3.64 4.08
C SER A 240 14.58 -4.68 5.21
N LYS A 241 13.49 -5.43 5.45
CA LYS A 241 13.35 -6.43 6.51
C LYS A 241 13.30 -7.86 6.02
N LEU A 242 13.40 -8.10 4.71
CA LEU A 242 13.26 -9.44 4.15
C LEU A 242 14.32 -10.41 4.68
N ILE A 243 13.93 -11.64 4.95
CA ILE A 243 14.86 -12.70 5.25
C ILE A 243 14.45 -13.96 4.51
N TRP A 244 15.45 -14.76 4.16
CA TRP A 244 15.29 -16.04 3.51
C TRP A 244 15.73 -17.16 4.46
N ASP A 245 15.09 -18.32 4.35
CA ASP A 245 15.47 -19.49 5.12
C ASP A 245 16.61 -20.23 4.42
N TYR A 246 17.84 -20.04 4.91
CA TYR A 246 19.03 -20.70 4.37
C TYR A 246 18.97 -22.24 4.43
N LYS A 247 18.12 -22.81 5.30
CA LYS A 247 17.94 -24.28 5.38
C LYS A 247 17.21 -24.83 4.15
N ASN A 248 16.39 -24.00 3.51
CA ASN A 248 15.68 -24.31 2.28
C ASN A 248 16.17 -23.37 1.18
N TYR A 249 17.41 -23.59 0.73
CA TYR A 249 18.10 -22.65 -0.16
C TYR A 249 17.58 -22.65 -1.60
N GLN A 250 17.00 -23.75 -2.07
CA GLN A 250 16.56 -23.92 -3.46
C GLN A 250 15.59 -22.82 -3.93
N PRO A 251 14.54 -22.43 -3.19
CA PRO A 251 13.64 -21.36 -3.62
C PRO A 251 14.20 -19.94 -3.44
N ILE A 252 15.34 -19.75 -2.75
CA ILE A 252 15.81 -18.41 -2.38
C ILE A 252 16.03 -17.55 -3.62
N TRP A 253 16.83 -18.02 -4.57
CA TRP A 253 17.15 -17.23 -5.76
C TRP A 253 15.92 -16.99 -6.64
N GLY A 254 15.11 -18.02 -6.84
CA GLY A 254 13.83 -17.89 -7.57
C GLY A 254 12.89 -16.88 -6.93
N SER A 255 12.88 -16.77 -5.60
CA SER A 255 12.08 -15.76 -4.89
C SER A 255 12.60 -14.33 -5.10
N VAL A 256 13.91 -14.11 -5.15
CA VAL A 256 14.51 -12.80 -5.45
C VAL A 256 14.09 -12.34 -6.85
N CYS A 257 14.23 -13.22 -7.85
CA CYS A 257 13.81 -12.95 -9.22
C CYS A 257 12.30 -12.74 -9.33
N SER A 258 11.50 -13.49 -8.56
CA SER A 258 10.05 -13.31 -8.53
C SER A 258 9.67 -11.94 -7.96
N ILE A 259 10.31 -11.53 -6.85
CA ILE A 259 10.07 -10.23 -6.22
C ILE A 259 10.42 -9.09 -7.19
N SER A 260 11.57 -9.15 -7.87
CA SER A 260 11.94 -8.12 -8.86
C SER A 260 10.91 -8.04 -10.00
N ASN A 261 10.51 -9.19 -10.55
CA ASN A 261 9.52 -9.24 -11.62
C ASN A 261 8.16 -8.67 -11.17
N TYR A 262 7.74 -8.93 -9.93
CA TYR A 262 6.50 -8.35 -9.42
C TYR A 262 6.60 -6.84 -9.17
N ILE A 263 7.77 -6.34 -8.74
CA ILE A 263 8.01 -4.90 -8.61
C ILE A 263 7.90 -4.23 -9.98
N GLU A 264 8.51 -4.80 -11.02
CA GLU A 264 8.39 -4.30 -12.40
C GLU A 264 6.94 -4.30 -12.89
N ARG A 265 6.15 -5.34 -12.58
CA ARG A 265 4.72 -5.38 -12.91
C ARG A 265 3.92 -4.24 -12.28
N LEU A 266 4.34 -3.66 -11.15
CA LEU A 266 3.65 -2.49 -10.59
C LEU A 266 3.75 -1.25 -11.51
N VAL A 267 4.79 -1.18 -12.34
CA VAL A 267 4.96 -0.11 -13.34
C VAL A 267 3.99 -0.28 -14.51
N GLU A 268 3.79 -1.52 -14.97
CA GLU A 268 2.82 -1.83 -16.03
C GLU A 268 1.40 -1.37 -15.65
N PHE A 269 1.05 -1.52 -14.38
CA PHE A 269 -0.24 -1.08 -13.81
C PHE A 269 -0.24 0.39 -13.35
N ARG A 270 0.84 1.14 -13.59
CA ARG A 270 1.02 2.55 -13.19
C ARG A 270 0.83 2.81 -11.69
N ILE A 271 1.01 1.78 -10.88
CA ILE A 271 1.05 1.89 -9.42
C ILE A 271 2.36 2.60 -9.06
N ILE A 272 3.46 2.25 -9.71
CA ILE A 272 4.71 3.02 -9.74
C ILE A 272 4.78 3.73 -11.09
N ASP A 273 5.03 5.04 -11.08
CA ASP A 273 5.06 5.85 -12.32
C ASP A 273 6.44 6.46 -12.60
N HIS A 274 7.24 6.73 -11.55
CA HIS A 274 8.60 7.25 -11.71
C HIS A 274 9.62 6.11 -11.81
N ARG A 275 10.60 6.27 -12.70
CA ARG A 275 11.71 5.34 -12.86
C ARG A 275 12.62 5.31 -11.63
N ASP A 276 12.80 6.44 -10.97
CA ASP A 276 13.59 6.55 -9.74
C ASP A 276 12.99 5.69 -8.63
N ASP A 277 11.66 5.71 -8.45
CA ASP A 277 10.97 4.87 -7.47
C ASP A 277 11.16 3.36 -7.76
N LEU A 278 11.17 2.97 -9.03
CA LEU A 278 11.46 1.59 -9.43
C LEU A 278 12.92 1.22 -9.09
N ASP A 279 13.86 2.07 -9.47
CA ASP A 279 15.30 1.85 -9.26
C ASP A 279 15.62 1.74 -7.75
N ASP A 280 15.06 2.61 -6.92
CA ASP A 280 15.19 2.60 -5.46
C ASP A 280 14.70 1.29 -4.82
N LEU A 281 13.58 0.75 -5.31
CA LEU A 281 13.04 -0.54 -4.82
C LEU A 281 13.92 -1.71 -5.25
N LEU A 282 14.46 -1.69 -6.46
CA LEU A 282 15.37 -2.73 -6.95
C LEU A 282 16.73 -2.68 -6.24
N TRP A 283 17.26 -1.48 -5.98
CA TRP A 283 18.44 -1.30 -5.12
C TRP A 283 18.20 -1.81 -3.70
N SER A 284 17.02 -1.53 -3.13
CA SER A 284 16.63 -2.06 -1.83
C SER A 284 16.63 -3.59 -1.81
N LEU A 285 16.16 -4.24 -2.88
CA LEU A 285 16.21 -5.69 -3.02
C LEU A 285 17.66 -6.21 -3.13
N VAL A 286 18.50 -5.60 -3.98
CA VAL A 286 19.92 -5.96 -4.14
C VAL A 286 20.67 -5.86 -2.82
N HIS A 287 20.55 -4.73 -2.13
CA HIS A 287 21.22 -4.51 -0.85
C HIS A 287 20.73 -5.48 0.21
N ARG A 288 19.42 -5.74 0.25
CA ARG A 288 18.90 -6.67 1.24
C ARG A 288 19.35 -8.10 0.98
N PHE A 289 19.35 -8.54 -0.26
CA PHE A 289 19.82 -9.89 -0.59
C PHE A 289 21.33 -10.02 -0.36
N SER A 290 22.10 -8.96 -0.67
CA SER A 290 23.53 -8.86 -0.33
C SER A 290 23.76 -8.96 1.19
N PHE A 291 22.92 -8.30 2.00
CA PHE A 291 22.95 -8.44 3.45
C PHE A 291 22.68 -9.89 3.90
N PHE A 292 21.69 -10.57 3.29
CA PHE A 292 21.41 -11.98 3.57
C PHE A 292 22.62 -12.88 3.25
N LEU A 293 23.24 -12.71 2.08
CA LEU A 293 24.45 -13.47 1.71
C LEU A 293 25.61 -13.21 2.66
N ASN A 294 25.77 -11.98 3.16
CA ASN A 294 26.78 -11.68 4.17
C ASN A 294 26.50 -12.35 5.53
N LEU A 295 25.22 -12.53 5.88
CA LEU A 295 24.79 -13.13 7.15
C LEU A 295 24.84 -14.66 7.12
N ALA A 296 24.34 -15.29 6.05
CA ALA A 296 24.11 -16.72 5.97
C ALA A 296 24.73 -17.40 4.73
N GLY A 297 25.44 -16.64 3.88
CA GLY A 297 25.98 -17.17 2.62
C GLY A 297 26.98 -18.31 2.80
N SER A 298 27.77 -18.32 3.88
CA SER A 298 28.69 -19.43 4.16
C SER A 298 27.98 -20.77 4.42
N GLN A 299 26.68 -20.74 4.74
CA GLN A 299 25.85 -21.93 4.99
C GLN A 299 25.16 -22.44 3.73
N LEU A 300 25.23 -21.70 2.62
CA LEU A 300 24.66 -22.11 1.34
C LEU A 300 25.67 -22.98 0.57
N PRO A 301 25.22 -24.03 -0.12
CA PRO A 301 26.11 -24.93 -0.86
C PRO A 301 26.70 -24.25 -2.11
N ALA A 302 27.88 -24.70 -2.55
CA ALA A 302 28.53 -24.17 -3.76
C ALA A 302 27.62 -24.18 -5.02
N GLN A 303 26.78 -25.22 -5.17
CA GLN A 303 25.83 -25.35 -6.28
C GLN A 303 24.87 -24.16 -6.37
N PHE A 304 24.42 -23.61 -5.24
CA PHE A 304 23.54 -22.43 -5.23
C PHE A 304 24.18 -21.24 -5.94
N TYR A 305 25.47 -21.01 -5.70
CA TYR A 305 26.21 -19.91 -6.33
C TYR A 305 26.41 -20.13 -7.82
N GLU A 306 26.69 -21.37 -8.24
CA GLU A 306 26.83 -21.71 -9.65
C GLU A 306 25.52 -21.48 -10.43
N GLU A 307 24.37 -21.83 -9.84
CA GLU A 307 23.05 -21.55 -10.42
C GLU A 307 22.83 -20.04 -10.60
N VAL A 308 23.10 -19.25 -9.56
CA VAL A 308 22.97 -17.78 -9.61
C VAL A 308 23.91 -17.16 -10.66
N GLU A 309 25.18 -17.58 -10.70
CA GLU A 309 26.16 -17.09 -11.68
C GLU A 309 25.75 -17.41 -13.12
N ASN A 310 25.22 -18.61 -13.35
CA ASN A 310 24.73 -19.04 -14.66
C ASN A 310 23.56 -18.16 -15.12
N ASP A 311 22.60 -17.88 -14.25
CA ASP A 311 21.47 -17.00 -14.56
C ASP A 311 21.93 -15.58 -14.92
N ILE A 312 22.81 -14.99 -14.11
CA ILE A 312 23.36 -13.65 -14.39
C ILE A 312 24.13 -13.63 -15.72
N SER A 313 24.96 -14.66 -15.96
CA SER A 313 25.78 -14.75 -17.16
C SER A 313 24.94 -14.96 -18.42
N SER A 314 23.79 -15.62 -18.29
CA SER A 314 22.84 -15.83 -19.37
C SER A 314 22.01 -14.58 -19.72
N GLY A 315 22.05 -13.53 -18.88
CA GLY A 315 21.27 -12.31 -19.07
C GLY A 315 19.78 -12.48 -18.83
N THR A 316 19.37 -13.52 -18.09
CA THR A 316 17.95 -13.78 -17.76
C THR A 316 17.45 -12.93 -16.59
N VAL A 317 18.36 -12.25 -15.89
CA VAL A 317 18.09 -11.48 -14.66
C VAL A 317 17.92 -9.99 -15.00
N PHE A 318 16.76 -9.64 -15.57
CA PHE A 318 16.52 -8.31 -16.15
C PHE A 318 16.80 -7.13 -15.22
N PHE A 319 16.41 -7.21 -13.94
CA PHE A 319 16.57 -6.10 -13.01
C PHE A 319 18.03 -5.69 -12.75
N LEU A 320 18.99 -6.59 -12.99
CA LEU A 320 20.43 -6.30 -12.88
C LEU A 320 20.99 -5.62 -14.14
N GLU A 321 20.30 -5.71 -15.27
CA GLU A 321 20.70 -5.11 -16.54
C GLU A 321 20.08 -3.71 -16.75
N LEU A 322 19.21 -3.26 -15.85
CA LEU A 322 18.59 -1.93 -15.92
C LEU A 322 19.63 -0.83 -15.71
N GLU A 323 19.54 0.23 -16.53
CA GLU A 323 20.39 1.42 -16.40
C GLU A 323 20.17 2.12 -15.05
N GLU A 324 21.28 2.43 -14.37
CA GLU A 324 21.27 3.21 -13.14
C GLU A 324 20.80 4.64 -13.40
N GLN A 325 20.00 5.21 -12.50
CA GLN A 325 19.57 6.61 -12.63
C GLN A 325 20.69 7.60 -12.25
N ASP A 326 21.58 7.21 -11.34
CA ASP A 326 22.72 8.01 -10.92
C ASP A 326 23.96 7.81 -11.81
N GLN A 327 24.65 8.90 -12.12
CA GLN A 327 25.88 8.85 -12.92
C GLN A 327 27.10 8.48 -12.06
N ALA A 328 28.02 7.72 -12.65
CA ALA A 328 29.32 7.35 -12.06
C ALA A 328 29.26 6.54 -10.75
N ILE A 329 28.12 5.88 -10.49
CA ILE A 329 28.01 4.88 -9.43
C ILE A 329 28.30 3.47 -9.97
N LYS A 330 28.59 2.53 -9.07
CA LYS A 330 28.63 1.11 -9.43
C LYS A 330 27.23 0.63 -9.79
N THR A 331 27.15 -0.28 -10.76
CA THR A 331 25.86 -0.87 -11.13
C THR A 331 25.37 -1.87 -10.09
N LYS A 332 24.06 -2.12 -10.06
CA LYS A 332 23.42 -3.19 -9.26
C LYS A 332 24.12 -4.54 -9.50
N LYS A 333 24.40 -4.85 -10.77
CA LYS A 333 25.10 -6.06 -11.20
C LYS A 333 26.52 -6.16 -10.62
N GLU A 334 27.29 -5.08 -10.68
CA GLU A 334 28.65 -5.05 -10.13
C GLU A 334 28.67 -5.27 -8.61
N VAL A 335 27.80 -4.55 -7.88
CA VAL A 335 27.70 -4.68 -6.42
C VAL A 335 27.25 -6.09 -6.03
N PHE A 336 26.29 -6.65 -6.77
CA PHE A 336 25.77 -7.98 -6.50
C PHE A 336 26.81 -9.07 -6.78
N LEU A 337 27.48 -9.04 -7.93
CA LEU A 337 28.53 -10.01 -8.29
C LEU A 337 29.70 -10.00 -7.28
N GLN A 338 30.09 -8.81 -6.81
CA GLN A 338 31.12 -8.69 -5.78
C GLN A 338 30.68 -9.40 -4.49
N THR A 339 29.45 -9.16 -4.03
CA THR A 339 28.92 -9.81 -2.82
C THR A 339 28.77 -11.33 -3.00
N LEU A 340 28.35 -11.77 -4.18
CA LEU A 340 28.19 -13.18 -4.53
C LEU A 340 29.54 -13.91 -4.45
N LEU A 341 30.60 -13.31 -5.00
CA LEU A 341 31.96 -13.86 -4.97
C LEU A 341 32.48 -14.00 -3.52
N ASP A 342 32.28 -12.96 -2.71
CA ASP A 342 32.69 -12.98 -1.30
C ASP A 342 31.95 -14.09 -0.52
N ALA A 343 30.64 -14.22 -0.73
CA ALA A 343 29.82 -15.23 -0.08
C ALA A 343 30.18 -16.66 -0.55
N LYS A 344 30.40 -16.86 -1.86
CA LYS A 344 30.86 -18.13 -2.44
C LYS A 344 32.23 -18.53 -1.89
N THR A 345 33.16 -17.60 -1.77
CA THR A 345 34.50 -17.85 -1.21
C THR A 345 34.40 -18.31 0.24
N LYS A 346 33.54 -17.67 1.05
CA LYS A 346 33.27 -18.08 2.44
C LYS A 346 32.62 -19.47 2.50
N SER A 347 31.66 -19.75 1.63
CA SER A 347 31.01 -21.08 1.53
C SER A 347 32.04 -22.18 1.21
N LEU A 348 32.89 -21.99 0.20
CA LEU A 348 33.95 -22.95 -0.16
C LEU A 348 34.98 -23.14 0.97
N ALA A 349 35.33 -22.07 1.68
CA ALA A 349 36.22 -22.16 2.83
C ALA A 349 35.56 -22.95 3.97
N PHE A 350 34.27 -22.72 4.23
CA PHE A 350 33.51 -23.44 5.24
C PHE A 350 33.38 -24.94 4.88
N GLU A 351 33.06 -25.29 3.63
CA GLU A 351 32.98 -26.68 3.16
C GLU A 351 34.32 -27.42 3.28
N ARG A 352 35.43 -26.77 2.97
CA ARG A 352 36.77 -27.40 2.96
C ARG A 352 37.44 -27.45 4.34
N LEU A 353 37.26 -26.41 5.14
CA LEU A 353 38.04 -26.20 6.37
C LEU A 353 37.18 -26.28 7.63
N GLY A 354 35.85 -26.17 7.53
CA GLY A 354 34.94 -26.10 8.67
C GLY A 354 35.08 -24.84 9.53
N ILE A 355 35.72 -23.79 9.01
CA ILE A 355 35.98 -22.53 9.73
C ILE A 355 34.99 -21.46 9.26
N ILE A 356 34.39 -20.74 10.22
CA ILE A 356 33.52 -19.57 10.02
C ILE A 356 34.34 -18.29 10.03
#